data_AF-A0ABD2ITS4-F1
#
_entry.id   AF-A0ABD2ITS4-F1
#
_cell.length_a   1.000
_cell.length_b   1.000
_cell.length_c   1.000
_cell.angle_alpha   90.00
_cell.angle_beta   90.00
_cell.angle_gamma   90.00
#
_symmetry.space_group_name_H-M   'P 1'
#
loop_
_entity.id
_entity.type
_entity.pdbx_description
1 polymer ?
#
loop_
_entity_poly.entity_id
_entity_poly.type
_entity_poly.pdbx_seq_one_letter_code
_entity_poly.pdbx_strand_id
1 'polypeptide(L)'
;MTNVLSRLAANTFGLRILTAECHEFSHTWHPHCFWSLRDPFLPAWLFCLRTYGTLYALKALVDRRGRVHRVDWLRVLFNTLRSSFFLTTTEILFLVWLCIFRFRFSFRFFPT
;
A
#
# COMPACT_ATOMS: atom_id res chain seq x y z
N MET A 1 -27.46 -3.05 1.31
CA MET A 1 -28.39 -1.97 0.89
C MET A 1 -27.78 -1.26 -0.31
N THR A 2 -28.48 -1.21 -1.45
CA THR A 2 -28.00 -0.54 -2.68
C THR A 2 -28.11 0.98 -2.54
N ASN A 3 -26.99 1.69 -2.41
CA ASN A 3 -26.95 3.15 -2.31
C ASN A 3 -27.37 3.82 -3.63
N VAL A 4 -27.85 5.07 -3.62
CA VAL A 4 -28.31 5.82 -4.82
C VAL A 4 -27.26 5.85 -5.94
N LEU A 5 -25.98 6.00 -5.58
CA LEU A 5 -24.82 5.95 -6.47
C LEU A 5 -24.70 4.62 -7.25
N SER A 6 -25.06 3.51 -6.61
CA SER A 6 -25.03 2.19 -7.25
C SER A 6 -26.06 2.03 -8.36
N ARG A 7 -27.24 2.61 -8.13
CA ARG A 7 -28.35 2.59 -9.08
C ARG A 7 -28.05 3.50 -10.25
N LEU A 8 -27.51 4.69 -9.99
CA LEU A 8 -27.04 5.58 -11.05
C LEU A 8 -25.98 4.90 -11.92
N ALA A 9 -25.01 4.23 -11.33
CA ALA A 9 -23.95 3.68 -12.15
C ALA A 9 -24.30 2.38 -12.90
N ALA A 10 -25.17 1.54 -12.33
CA ALA A 10 -25.72 0.40 -13.05
C ALA A 10 -26.65 0.86 -14.19
N ASN A 11 -27.52 1.86 -13.94
CA ASN A 11 -28.56 2.25 -14.89
C ASN A 11 -28.08 3.26 -15.95
N THR A 12 -27.16 4.18 -15.60
CA THR A 12 -26.69 5.24 -16.49
C THR A 12 -25.40 4.87 -17.21
N PHE A 13 -24.47 4.16 -16.54
CA PHE A 13 -23.19 3.77 -17.14
C PHE A 13 -23.14 2.30 -17.57
N GLY A 14 -24.20 1.51 -17.32
CA GLY A 14 -24.25 0.09 -17.68
C GLY A 14 -23.22 -0.79 -16.95
N LEU A 15 -22.64 -0.28 -15.86
CA LEU A 15 -21.52 -0.94 -15.20
C LEU A 15 -22.02 -2.10 -14.33
N ARG A 16 -21.36 -3.26 -14.44
CA ARG A 16 -21.68 -4.41 -13.58
C ARG A 16 -21.29 -4.14 -12.14
N ILE A 17 -22.26 -4.31 -11.27
CA ILE A 17 -22.12 -4.27 -9.82
C ILE A 17 -21.42 -5.54 -9.34
N LEU A 18 -20.20 -5.41 -8.80
CA LEU A 18 -19.52 -6.52 -8.14
C LEU A 18 -20.00 -6.64 -6.69
N THR A 19 -20.65 -7.75 -6.36
CA THR A 19 -21.14 -8.06 -5.00
C THR A 19 -20.06 -8.63 -4.08
N ALA A 20 -18.89 -8.98 -4.62
CA ALA A 20 -17.79 -9.62 -3.92
C ALA A 20 -17.38 -8.88 -2.64
N GLU A 21 -17.06 -9.60 -1.56
CA GLU A 21 -16.71 -9.01 -0.27
C GLU A 21 -15.36 -8.27 -0.27
N CYS A 22 -15.10 -7.48 0.78
CA CYS A 22 -13.81 -6.79 0.92
C CYS A 22 -12.66 -7.81 1.01
N HIS A 23 -12.93 -8.94 1.65
CA HIS A 23 -12.08 -10.11 1.68
C HIS A 23 -11.78 -10.63 0.27
N GLU A 24 -12.79 -10.91 -0.54
CA GLU A 24 -12.61 -11.53 -1.86
C GLU A 24 -11.86 -10.66 -2.88
N PHE A 25 -11.85 -9.33 -2.68
CA PHE A 25 -11.27 -8.40 -3.65
C PHE A 25 -10.04 -7.64 -3.13
N SER A 26 -10.12 -7.06 -1.94
CA SER A 26 -9.11 -6.12 -1.43
C SER A 26 -8.11 -6.78 -0.48
N HIS A 27 -8.51 -7.82 0.25
CA HIS A 27 -7.66 -8.50 1.20
C HIS A 27 -8.03 -9.99 1.37
N THR A 28 -7.64 -10.80 0.39
CA THR A 28 -8.00 -12.23 0.27
C THR A 28 -7.34 -13.14 1.31
N TRP A 29 -6.42 -12.60 2.12
CA TRP A 29 -5.67 -13.36 3.12
C TRP A 29 -6.27 -13.34 4.51
N HIS A 30 -7.17 -12.39 4.82
CA HIS A 30 -7.80 -12.32 6.15
C HIS A 30 -9.23 -11.75 6.09
N PRO A 31 -10.23 -12.40 6.71
CA PRO A 31 -11.64 -12.00 6.60
C PRO A 31 -11.92 -10.63 7.25
N HIS A 32 -11.24 -10.34 8.36
CA HIS A 32 -11.38 -9.06 9.05
C HIS A 32 -10.45 -7.97 8.48
N CYS A 33 -11.02 -6.82 8.12
CA CYS A 33 -10.29 -5.68 7.54
C CYS A 33 -9.18 -5.11 8.45
N PHE A 34 -9.31 -5.21 9.77
CA PHE A 34 -8.28 -4.70 10.70
C PHE A 34 -7.02 -5.58 10.68
N TRP A 35 -7.23 -6.88 10.78
CA TRP A 35 -6.16 -7.87 10.77
C TRP A 35 -5.51 -7.94 9.39
N SER A 36 -6.27 -7.78 8.31
CA SER A 36 -5.71 -7.73 6.96
C SER A 36 -4.75 -6.55 6.73
N LEU A 37 -4.86 -5.47 7.50
CA LEU A 37 -3.92 -4.34 7.47
C LEU A 37 -2.67 -4.61 8.33
N ARG A 38 -2.85 -5.32 9.46
CA ARG A 38 -1.78 -5.61 10.41
C ARG A 38 -0.83 -6.69 9.91
N ASP A 39 -1.37 -7.75 9.32
CA ASP A 39 -0.61 -8.92 8.87
C ASP A 39 0.49 -8.56 7.85
N PRO A 40 0.23 -7.74 6.81
CA PRO A 40 1.28 -7.37 5.85
C PRO A 40 2.23 -6.30 6.39
N PHE A 41 1.90 -5.59 7.48
CA PHE A 41 2.69 -4.45 7.95
C PHE A 41 4.15 -4.79 8.22
N LEU A 42 4.41 -5.82 9.04
CA LEU A 42 5.76 -6.20 9.41
C LEU A 42 6.56 -6.76 8.22
N PRO A 43 6.01 -7.70 7.41
CA PRO A 43 6.65 -8.14 6.18
C PRO A 43 6.98 -6.98 5.21
N ALA A 44 6.03 -6.07 4.99
CA ALA A 44 6.22 -4.92 4.11
C ALA A 44 7.29 -3.97 4.63
N TRP A 45 7.31 -3.70 5.94
CA TRP A 45 8.32 -2.87 6.57
C TRP A 45 9.72 -3.47 6.43
N LEU A 46 9.87 -4.77 6.68
CA LEU A 46 11.16 -5.46 6.52
C LEU A 46 11.61 -5.50 5.05
N PHE A 47 10.69 -5.70 4.12
CA PHE A 47 10.96 -5.62 2.69
C PHE A 47 11.45 -4.22 2.30
N CYS A 48 10.78 -3.17 2.75
CA CYS A 48 11.19 -1.79 2.50
C CYS A 48 12.57 -1.49 3.08
N LEU A 49 12.85 -1.90 4.32
CA LEU A 49 14.17 -1.72 4.94
C LEU A 49 15.28 -2.38 4.13
N ARG A 50 15.07 -3.60 3.63
CA ARG A 50 16.06 -4.32 2.82
C ARG A 50 16.28 -3.62 1.47
N THR A 51 15.21 -3.27 0.78
CA THR A 51 15.29 -2.66 -0.55
C THR A 51 15.86 -1.24 -0.48
N TYR A 52 15.33 -0.37 0.40
CA TYR A 52 15.84 0.99 0.54
C TYR A 52 17.20 1.05 1.22
N GLY A 53 17.49 0.12 2.14
CA GLY A 53 18.80 0.03 2.78
C GLY A 53 19.89 -0.29 1.76
N THR A 54 19.66 -1.26 0.87
CA THR A 54 20.59 -1.57 -0.22
C THR A 54 20.72 -0.41 -1.20
N LEU A 55 19.63 0.23 -1.60
CA LEU A 55 19.66 1.38 -2.51
C LEU A 55 20.42 2.58 -1.93
N TYR A 56 20.19 2.96 -0.67
CA TYR A 56 20.88 4.09 -0.06
C TYR A 56 22.34 3.77 0.26
N ALA A 57 22.66 2.52 0.61
CA ALA A 57 24.04 2.07 0.77
C ALA A 57 24.81 2.16 -0.56
N LEU A 58 24.24 1.64 -1.65
CA LEU A 58 24.82 1.73 -3.00
C LEU A 58 24.99 3.18 -3.43
N LYS A 59 23.96 4.01 -3.25
CA LYS A 59 24.05 5.46 -3.53
C LYS A 59 25.20 6.11 -2.77
N ALA A 60 25.32 5.84 -1.47
CA ALA A 60 26.37 6.43 -0.66
C ALA A 60 27.78 5.96 -1.07
N LEU A 61 27.92 4.70 -1.49
CA LEU A 61 29.17 4.17 -2.04
C LEU A 61 29.54 4.85 -3.36
N VAL A 62 28.59 5.01 -4.28
CA VAL A 62 28.79 5.69 -5.56
C VAL A 62 29.16 7.17 -5.34
N ASP A 63 28.43 7.88 -4.50
CA ASP A 63 28.67 9.30 -4.19
C ASP A 63 30.07 9.54 -3.61
N ARG A 64 30.63 8.57 -2.88
CA ARG A 64 31.97 8.66 -2.29
C ARG A 64 33.06 7.98 -3.14
N ARG A 65 32.75 7.55 -4.37
CA ARG A 65 33.66 6.79 -5.26
C ARG A 65 34.25 5.56 -4.59
N GLY A 66 33.45 4.81 -3.84
CA GLY A 66 33.87 3.62 -3.11
C GLY A 66 34.63 3.86 -1.81
N ARG A 67 34.81 5.13 -1.38
CA ARG A 67 35.46 5.43 -0.08
C ARG A 67 34.51 5.21 1.09
N VAL A 68 34.35 3.95 1.49
CA VAL A 68 33.46 3.46 2.56
C VAL A 68 33.65 4.22 3.87
N HIS A 69 34.89 4.55 4.26
CA HIS A 69 35.18 5.25 5.51
C HIS A 69 34.58 6.67 5.57
N ARG A 70 34.35 7.31 4.41
CA ARG A 70 33.77 8.66 4.35
C ARG A 70 32.23 8.65 4.27
N VAL A 71 31.59 7.49 4.29
CA VAL A 71 30.13 7.37 4.24
C VAL A 71 29.55 7.68 5.61
N ASP A 72 28.57 8.59 5.63
CA ASP A 72 27.77 8.86 6.82
C ASP A 72 26.65 7.82 6.93
N TRP A 73 26.96 6.72 7.62
CA TRP A 73 26.03 5.61 7.82
C TRP A 73 24.80 5.97 8.63
N LEU A 74 24.90 6.95 9.54
CA LEU A 74 23.75 7.45 10.29
C LEU A 74 22.76 8.14 9.36
N ARG A 75 23.24 9.00 8.46
CA ARG A 75 22.38 9.63 7.44
C ARG A 75 21.74 8.60 6.50
N VAL A 76 22.49 7.57 6.10
CA VAL A 76 21.95 6.45 5.29
C VAL A 76 20.84 5.72 6.04
N LEU A 77 21.04 5.42 7.32
CA LEU A 77 20.05 4.76 8.16
C LEU A 77 18.79 5.63 8.32
N PHE A 78 18.92 6.91 8.65
CA PHE A 78 17.77 7.81 8.77
C PHE A 78 16.98 7.96 7.46
N ASN A 79 17.68 8.08 6.33
CA ASN A 79 17.02 8.12 5.02
C ASN A 79 16.27 6.81 4.72
N THR A 80 16.87 5.67 5.07
CA THR A 80 16.25 4.35 4.90
C THR A 80 15.00 4.22 5.76
N LEU A 81 15.07 4.60 7.04
CA LEU A 81 13.93 4.56 7.96
C LEU A 81 12.81 5.49 7.51
N ARG A 82 13.14 6.71 7.08
CA ARG A 82 12.17 7.69 6.58
C ARG A 82 11.42 7.18 5.34
N SER A 83 12.15 6.64 4.37
CA SER A 83 11.56 6.11 3.15
C SER A 83 10.75 4.84 3.41
N SER A 84 11.23 3.96 4.30
CA SER A 84 10.48 2.77 4.70
C SER A 84 9.17 3.16 5.38
N PHE A 85 9.21 4.12 6.31
CA PHE A 85 8.02 4.63 6.97
C PHE A 85 7.00 5.22 6.01
N PHE A 86 7.47 6.04 5.06
CA PHE A 86 6.62 6.61 4.03
C PHE A 86 5.94 5.51 3.20
N LEU A 87 6.71 4.55 2.69
CA LEU A 87 6.18 3.50 1.83
C LEU A 87 5.13 2.63 2.55
N THR A 88 5.45 2.16 3.75
CA THR A 88 4.55 1.30 4.53
C THR A 88 3.28 2.04 4.92
N THR A 89 3.39 3.34 5.25
CA THR A 89 2.22 4.16 5.56
C THR A 89 1.35 4.34 4.32
N THR A 90 1.95 4.61 3.16
CA THR A 90 1.21 4.73 1.89
C THR A 90 0.50 3.44 1.52
N GLU A 91 1.14 2.28 1.67
CA GLU A 91 0.54 0.98 1.44
C GLU A 91 -0.67 0.72 2.36
N ILE A 92 -0.50 0.93 3.66
CA ILE A 92 -1.60 0.75 4.64
C ILE A 92 -2.74 1.72 4.33
N LEU A 93 -2.44 2.99 4.08
CA LEU A 93 -3.45 3.99 3.76
C LEU A 93 -4.21 3.64 2.48
N PHE A 94 -3.52 3.08 1.48
CA PHE A 94 -4.15 2.59 0.27
C PHE A 94 -5.14 1.46 0.60
N LEU A 95 -4.72 0.44 1.35
CA LEU A 95 -5.60 -0.65 1.76
C LEU A 95 -6.81 -0.16 2.60
N VAL A 96 -6.58 0.75 3.56
CA VAL A 96 -7.65 1.39 4.35
C VAL A 96 -8.61 2.14 3.43
N TRP A 97 -8.08 2.90 2.47
CA TRP A 97 -8.88 3.64 1.50
C TRP A 97 -9.75 2.71 0.66
N LEU A 98 -9.23 1.56 0.21
CA LEU A 98 -10.01 0.55 -0.51
C LEU A 98 -11.19 0.01 0.33
N CYS A 99 -10.95 -0.25 1.62
CA CYS A 99 -11.96 -0.73 2.58
C CYS A 99 -13.05 0.32 2.84
N ILE A 100 -12.66 1.57 3.12
CA ILE A 100 -13.60 2.69 3.34
C ILE A 100 -14.38 2.98 2.07
N PHE A 101 -13.70 3.01 0.93
CA PHE A 101 -14.33 3.23 -0.37
C PHE A 101 -15.41 2.18 -0.62
N ARG A 102 -15.15 0.90 -0.32
CA ARG A 102 -16.17 -0.14 -0.42
C ARG A 102 -17.32 0.08 0.56
N PHE A 103 -17.05 0.40 1.81
CA PHE A 103 -18.11 0.65 2.79
C PHE A 103 -19.04 1.79 2.36
N ARG A 104 -18.50 2.87 1.80
CA ARG A 104 -19.27 4.05 1.39
C ARG A 104 -19.95 3.91 0.03
N PHE A 105 -19.26 3.34 -0.96
CA PHE A 105 -19.77 3.27 -2.33
C PHE A 105 -20.48 1.95 -2.63
N SER A 106 -20.32 0.91 -1.80
CA SER A 106 -20.89 -0.46 -1.95
C SER A 106 -20.63 -1.16 -3.29
N PHE A 107 -19.97 -0.52 -4.26
CA PHE A 107 -19.77 -1.03 -5.62
C PHE A 107 -18.48 -0.47 -6.21
N ARG A 108 -17.76 -1.30 -6.96
CA ARG A 108 -16.57 -0.88 -7.71
C ARG A 108 -16.80 -1.20 -9.18
N PHE A 109 -16.50 -0.24 -10.05
CA PHE A 109 -16.67 -0.35 -11.50
C PHE A 109 -15.44 -0.97 -12.13
N PHE A 110 -15.64 -2.00 -12.95
CA PHE A 110 -14.64 -2.42 -13.93
C PHE A 110 -14.95 -1.71 -15.24
N PRO A 111 -14.03 -0.90 -15.81
CA PRO A 111 -14.11 -0.59 -17.22
C PRO A 111 -13.90 -1.90 -17.99
N THR A 112 -14.85 -2.22 -18.86
CA THR A 112 -14.68 -3.24 -19.91
C THR A 112 -13.66 -2.76 -20.93
#